data_AF-A0A2S2C7C4-F1
#
_entry.id   AF-A0A2S2C7C4-F1
#
_cell.length_a   1.000
_cell.length_b   1.000
_cell.length_c   1.000
_cell.angle_alpha   90.00
_cell.angle_beta   90.00
_cell.angle_gamma   90.00
#
_symmetry.space_group_name_H-M   'P 1'
#
loop_
_entity.id
_entity.type
_entity.pdbx_description
1 polymer ?
#
loop_
_entity_poly.entity_id
_entity_poly.type
_entity_poly.pdbx_seq_one_letter_code
_entity_poly.pdbx_strand_id
1 'polypeptide(L)'
;MKSSEGSRSWSIGEVAERFGIATHVLRHWESVGLLHPSREGGSRRRYEKPDVYAVAMILRAKEAGFGLDDIREMFDTDDPVRRTAILGRHRNALAVRIAQAQASLALIDCGLDCDHDDIASCPHFHAAIEARIGALAPW
;
A
#
# COMPACT_ATOMS: atom_id res chain seq x y z
N MET A 1 33.11 -13.84 -25.76
CA MET A 1 31.81 -13.53 -26.39
C MET A 1 30.86 -13.11 -25.28
N LYS A 2 30.48 -11.82 -25.21
CA LYS A 2 29.51 -11.31 -24.22
C LYS A 2 28.12 -11.50 -24.80
N SER A 3 27.37 -12.48 -24.29
CA SER A 3 25.94 -12.61 -24.59
C SER A 3 25.25 -11.38 -24.01
N SER A 4 24.67 -10.55 -24.87
CA SER A 4 23.75 -9.50 -24.45
C SER A 4 22.55 -10.17 -23.77
N GLU A 5 22.53 -10.19 -22.44
CA GLU A 5 21.30 -10.42 -21.69
C GLU A 5 20.31 -9.34 -22.12
N GLY A 6 19.38 -9.69 -23.02
CA GLY A 6 18.31 -8.80 -23.41
C GLY A 6 17.59 -8.36 -22.15
N SER A 7 17.62 -7.05 -21.85
CA SER A 7 16.90 -6.48 -20.71
C SER A 7 15.46 -6.93 -20.82
N ARG A 8 15.01 -7.77 -19.89
CA ARG A 8 13.63 -8.26 -19.88
C ARG A 8 12.73 -7.04 -19.74
N SER A 9 11.94 -6.79 -20.78
CA SER A 9 10.92 -5.76 -20.79
C SER A 9 9.53 -6.39 -20.90
N TRP A 10 8.55 -5.71 -20.34
CA TRP A 10 7.16 -6.14 -20.30
C TRP A 10 6.28 -5.13 -21.04
N SER A 11 5.23 -5.63 -21.68
CA SER A 11 4.13 -4.81 -22.19
C SER A 11 3.27 -4.27 -21.05
N ILE A 12 2.45 -3.26 -21.35
CA ILE A 12 1.49 -2.72 -20.37
C ILE A 12 0.49 -3.78 -19.88
N GLY A 13 0.15 -4.76 -20.73
CA GLY A 13 -0.76 -5.85 -20.39
C GLY A 13 -0.14 -6.80 -19.37
N GLU A 14 1.10 -7.22 -19.60
CA GLU A 14 1.83 -8.11 -18.67
C GLU A 14 2.06 -7.46 -17.31
N VAL A 15 2.36 -6.16 -17.27
CA VAL A 15 2.49 -5.43 -15.99
C VAL A 15 1.15 -5.31 -15.30
N ALA A 16 0.10 -4.95 -16.03
CA ALA A 16 -1.27 -4.84 -15.50
C ALA A 16 -1.74 -6.16 -14.87
N GLU A 17 -1.58 -7.27 -15.60
CA GLU A 17 -1.90 -8.62 -15.13
C GLU A 17 -1.09 -9.01 -13.90
N ARG A 18 0.22 -8.80 -13.94
CA ARG A 18 1.14 -9.13 -12.83
C ARG A 18 0.74 -8.49 -11.51
N PHE A 19 0.22 -7.26 -11.56
CA PHE A 19 -0.17 -6.50 -10.37
C PHE A 19 -1.68 -6.48 -10.12
N GLY A 20 -2.48 -7.17 -10.95
CA GLY A 20 -3.94 -7.19 -10.81
C GLY A 20 -4.60 -5.82 -10.98
N ILE A 21 -4.04 -4.93 -11.80
CA ILE A 21 -4.57 -3.58 -12.05
C ILE A 21 -4.96 -3.41 -13.51
N ALA A 22 -5.90 -2.51 -13.80
CA ALA A 22 -6.28 -2.23 -15.18
C ALA A 22 -5.18 -1.43 -15.90
N THR A 23 -5.00 -1.65 -17.20
CA THR A 23 -3.99 -0.94 -18.02
C THR A 23 -4.18 0.59 -18.01
N HIS A 24 -5.41 1.08 -17.85
CA HIS A 24 -5.67 2.52 -17.76
C HIS A 24 -5.09 3.14 -16.48
N VAL A 25 -4.92 2.37 -15.40
CA VAL A 25 -4.26 2.82 -14.17
C VAL A 25 -2.79 3.09 -14.42
N LEU A 26 -2.10 2.20 -15.14
CA LEU A 26 -0.70 2.40 -15.54
C LEU A 26 -0.54 3.63 -16.46
N ARG A 27 -1.49 3.85 -17.39
CA ARG A 27 -1.51 5.06 -18.24
C ARG A 27 -1.74 6.32 -17.42
N HIS A 28 -2.61 6.25 -16.42
CA HIS A 28 -2.85 7.37 -15.53
C HIS A 28 -1.59 7.70 -14.73
N TRP A 29 -0.90 6.72 -14.17
CA TRP A 29 0.37 6.93 -13.44
C TRP A 29 1.47 7.50 -14.33
N GLU A 30 1.60 7.05 -15.58
CA GLU A 30 2.47 7.71 -16.57
C GLU A 30 2.05 9.18 -16.80
N SER A 31 0.74 9.45 -16.95
CA SER A 31 0.25 10.81 -17.20
C SER A 31 0.48 11.79 -16.05
N VAL A 32 0.52 11.29 -14.81
CA VAL A 32 0.84 12.11 -13.62
C VAL A 32 2.33 12.07 -13.27
N GLY A 33 3.18 11.52 -14.15
CA GLY A 33 4.64 11.55 -13.99
C GLY A 33 5.20 10.53 -12.99
N LEU A 34 4.43 9.53 -12.58
CA LEU A 34 4.91 8.49 -11.65
C LEU A 34 5.60 7.32 -12.35
N LEU A 35 5.44 7.19 -13.67
CA LEU A 35 6.05 6.14 -14.48
C LEU A 35 6.59 6.73 -15.79
N HIS A 36 7.73 6.21 -16.25
CA HIS A 36 8.38 6.66 -17.47
C HIS A 36 8.85 5.47 -18.34
N PRO A 37 7.92 4.59 -18.76
CA PRO A 37 8.29 3.41 -19.54
C PRO A 37 8.91 3.80 -20.88
N SER A 38 9.88 3.00 -21.33
CA SER A 38 10.48 3.15 -22.65
C SER A 38 9.46 2.81 -23.76
N ARG A 39 9.79 3.16 -25.01
CA ARG A 39 8.92 2.92 -26.17
C ARG A 39 9.65 2.13 -27.23
N GLU A 40 9.09 0.98 -27.59
CA GLU A 40 9.55 0.18 -28.73
C GLU A 40 8.85 0.64 -30.02
N GLY A 41 9.63 0.88 -31.07
CA GLY A 41 9.12 1.32 -32.37
C GLY A 41 8.33 2.64 -32.32
N GLY A 42 8.61 3.49 -31.32
CA GLY A 42 7.98 4.81 -31.15
C GLY A 42 6.55 4.80 -30.59
N SER A 43 5.87 3.65 -30.50
CA SER A 43 4.44 3.60 -30.15
C SER A 43 4.11 2.70 -28.97
N ARG A 44 4.81 1.57 -28.80
CA ARG A 44 4.45 0.56 -27.80
C ARG A 44 5.26 0.73 -26.51
N ARG A 45 4.57 0.95 -25.38
CA ARG A 45 5.19 1.02 -24.05
C ARG A 45 5.91 -0.28 -23.71
N ARG A 46 7.11 -0.16 -23.16
CA ARG A 46 7.90 -1.23 -22.59
C ARG A 46 8.33 -0.81 -21.19
N TYR A 47 7.93 -1.63 -20.24
CA TYR A 47 8.27 -1.47 -18.84
C TYR A 47 9.51 -2.31 -18.60
N GLU A 48 10.54 -1.69 -18.05
CA GLU A 48 11.74 -2.39 -17.62
C GLU A 48 11.67 -2.67 -16.12
N LYS A 49 12.71 -3.31 -15.59
CA LYS A 49 12.77 -3.66 -14.16
C LYS A 49 12.55 -2.45 -13.23
N PRO A 50 13.09 -1.24 -13.50
CA PRO A 50 12.81 -0.07 -12.68
C PRO A 50 11.34 0.35 -12.69
N ASP A 51 10.66 0.29 -13.84
CA ASP A 51 9.25 0.64 -13.92
C ASP A 51 8.37 -0.34 -13.14
N VAL A 52 8.66 -1.64 -13.23
CA VAL A 52 7.96 -2.69 -12.47
C VAL A 52 8.16 -2.48 -10.96
N TYR A 53 9.36 -2.07 -10.54
CA TYR A 53 9.62 -1.72 -9.14
C TYR A 53 8.83 -0.47 -8.72
N ALA A 54 8.77 0.57 -9.56
CA ALA A 54 7.98 1.77 -9.30
C ALA A 54 6.48 1.44 -9.15
N VAL A 55 5.92 0.57 -10.01
CA VAL A 55 4.54 0.10 -9.89
C VAL A 55 4.30 -0.58 -8.54
N ALA A 56 5.21 -1.46 -8.11
CA ALA A 56 5.10 -2.11 -6.80
C ALA A 56 5.16 -1.09 -5.65
N MET A 57 6.06 -0.11 -5.74
CA MET A 57 6.19 0.97 -4.74
C MET A 57 4.93 1.82 -4.64
N ILE A 58 4.37 2.26 -5.78
CA ILE A 58 3.14 3.04 -5.82
C ILE A 58 1.99 2.27 -5.17
N LEU A 59 1.85 0.97 -5.46
CA LEU A 59 0.82 0.14 -4.85
C LEU A 59 0.96 0.07 -3.32
N ARG A 60 2.18 -0.19 -2.81
CA ARG A 60 2.43 -0.25 -1.37
C ARG A 60 2.19 1.09 -0.68
N ALA A 61 2.58 2.19 -1.33
CA ALA A 61 2.29 3.53 -0.82
C ALA A 61 0.78 3.78 -0.75
N LYS A 62 0.02 3.41 -1.79
CA LYS A 62 -1.45 3.54 -1.76
C LYS A 62 -2.10 2.72 -0.64
N GLU A 63 -1.66 1.48 -0.42
CA GLU A 63 -2.11 0.66 0.72
C GLU A 63 -1.78 1.31 2.08
N ALA A 64 -0.60 1.93 2.16
CA ALA A 64 -0.18 2.71 3.31
C ALA A 64 -0.92 4.05 3.46
N GLY A 65 -1.86 4.39 2.57
CA GLY A 65 -2.71 5.58 2.67
C GLY A 65 -2.21 6.80 1.92
N PHE A 66 -1.15 6.68 1.12
CA PHE A 66 -0.62 7.79 0.32
C PHE A 66 -1.53 8.07 -0.89
N GLY A 67 -1.77 9.36 -1.13
CA GLY A 67 -2.32 9.84 -2.40
C GLY A 67 -1.26 9.87 -3.50
N LEU A 68 -1.68 9.97 -4.77
CA LEU A 68 -0.73 10.04 -5.90
C LEU A 68 0.16 11.29 -5.84
N ASP A 69 -0.38 12.42 -5.38
CA ASP A 69 0.39 13.65 -5.20
C ASP A 69 1.49 13.50 -4.15
N ASP A 70 1.20 12.81 -3.05
CA ASP A 70 2.18 12.55 -1.98
C ASP A 70 3.28 11.62 -2.45
N ILE A 71 2.93 10.61 -3.25
CA ILE A 71 3.89 9.68 -3.84
C ILE A 71 4.80 10.43 -4.80
N ARG A 72 4.23 11.27 -5.68
CA ARG A 72 5.00 12.09 -6.62
C ARG A 72 5.92 13.05 -5.88
N GLU A 73 5.39 13.78 -4.91
CA GLU A 73 6.16 14.74 -4.11
C GLU A 73 7.31 14.06 -3.35
N MET A 74 7.12 12.83 -2.86
CA MET A 74 8.19 12.06 -2.22
C MET A 74 9.36 11.76 -3.16
N PHE A 75 9.08 11.48 -4.44
CA PHE A 75 10.10 11.18 -5.45
C PHE A 75 10.76 12.43 -6.03
N ASP A 76 9.98 13.50 -6.23
CA ASP A 76 10.44 14.71 -6.92
C ASP A 76 11.10 15.74 -6.00
N THR A 77 10.83 15.70 -4.69
CA THR A 77 11.32 16.74 -3.79
C THR A 77 12.81 16.58 -3.47
N ASP A 78 13.59 17.65 -3.68
CA ASP A 78 14.98 17.74 -3.22
C ASP A 78 15.09 18.19 -1.75
N ASP A 79 13.97 18.52 -1.09
CA ASP A 79 13.92 18.95 0.30
C ASP A 79 13.72 17.75 1.25
N PRO A 80 14.75 17.36 2.04
CA PRO A 80 14.64 16.23 2.95
C PRO A 80 13.65 16.46 4.09
N VAL A 81 13.42 17.71 4.51
CA VAL A 81 12.47 18.06 5.58
C VAL A 81 11.05 17.81 5.10
N ARG A 82 10.72 18.29 3.90
CA ARG A 82 9.42 18.07 3.28
C ARG A 82 9.15 16.59 3.06
N ARG A 83 10.13 15.84 2.53
CA ARG A 83 10.03 14.37 2.37
C ARG A 83 9.76 13.66 3.70
N THR A 84 10.49 14.04 4.75
CA THR A 84 10.33 13.47 6.10
C THR A 84 8.95 13.77 6.67
N ALA A 85 8.42 14.98 6.46
CA ALA A 85 7.08 15.34 6.91
C ALA A 85 5.99 14.49 6.23
N ILE A 86 6.13 14.22 4.91
CA ILE A 86 5.24 13.32 4.16
C ILE A 86 5.27 11.90 4.71
N LEU A 87 6.46 11.34 4.88
CA LEU A 87 6.62 10.00 5.43
C LEU A 87 6.09 9.92 6.87
N GLY A 88 6.36 10.93 7.69
CA GLY A 88 5.96 11.01 9.09
C GLY A 88 4.44 11.00 9.28
N ARG A 89 3.70 11.82 8.52
CA ARG A 89 2.23 11.86 8.63
C ARG A 89 1.59 10.51 8.27
N HIS A 90 2.08 9.88 7.20
CA HIS A 90 1.54 8.60 6.73
C HIS A 90 1.95 7.44 7.63
N ARG A 91 3.18 7.46 8.17
CA ARG A 91 3.62 6.53 9.20
C ARG A 91 2.69 6.60 10.41
N ASN A 92 2.39 7.79 10.91
CA ASN A 92 1.52 7.96 12.08
C ASN A 92 0.10 7.46 11.80
N ALA A 93 -0.48 7.84 10.66
CA ALA A 93 -1.80 7.37 10.25
C ALA A 93 -1.87 5.85 10.05
N LEU A 94 -0.82 5.24 9.49
CA LEU A 94 -0.73 3.79 9.34
C LEU A 94 -0.56 3.09 10.70
N ALA A 95 0.26 3.62 11.60
CA ALA A 95 0.44 3.06 12.94
C ALA A 95 -0.87 3.03 13.73
N VAL A 96 -1.70 4.08 13.63
CA VAL A 96 -3.04 4.10 14.24
C VAL A 96 -3.93 2.99 13.67
N ARG A 97 -3.97 2.83 12.34
CA ARG A 97 -4.74 1.76 11.69
C ARG A 97 -4.25 0.37 12.07
N ILE A 98 -2.93 0.18 12.20
CA ILE A 98 -2.34 -1.09 12.66
C ILE A 98 -2.79 -1.40 14.08
N ALA A 99 -2.69 -0.44 15.00
CA ALA A 99 -3.12 -0.64 16.38
C ALA A 99 -4.61 -1.00 16.48
N GLN A 100 -5.46 -0.34 15.67
CA GLN A 100 -6.88 -0.67 15.60
C GLN A 100 -7.14 -2.07 15.03
N ALA A 101 -6.43 -2.46 13.97
CA ALA A 101 -6.55 -3.79 13.39
C ALA A 101 -6.06 -4.89 14.33
N GLN A 102 -4.96 -4.65 15.07
CA GLN A 102 -4.45 -5.55 16.09
C GLN A 102 -5.43 -5.72 17.25
N ALA A 103 -6.08 -4.64 17.70
CA ALA A 103 -7.13 -4.72 18.72
C ALA A 103 -8.34 -5.53 18.23
N SER A 104 -8.74 -5.36 16.97
CA SER A 104 -9.81 -6.17 16.36
C SER A 104 -9.41 -7.64 16.20
N LEU A 105 -8.16 -7.93 15.84
CA LEU A 105 -7.65 -9.29 15.75
C LEU A 105 -7.65 -9.98 17.13
N ALA A 106 -7.22 -9.28 18.18
CA ALA A 106 -7.24 -9.81 19.55
C ALA A 106 -8.66 -10.20 20.02
N LEU A 107 -9.69 -9.47 19.58
CA LEU A 107 -11.08 -9.83 19.85
C LEU A 107 -11.50 -11.13 19.13
N ILE A 108 -11.08 -11.30 17.88
CA ILE A 108 -11.34 -12.52 17.10
C ILE A 108 -10.64 -13.71 17.77
N ASP A 109 -9.37 -13.56 18.13
CA ASP A 109 -8.58 -14.61 18.78
C ASP A 109 -9.19 -15.02 20.12
N CYS A 110 -9.60 -14.03 20.95
CA CYS A 110 -10.33 -14.30 22.20
C CYS A 110 -11.60 -15.14 21.97
N GLY A 111 -12.30 -14.91 20.86
CA GLY A 111 -13.51 -15.66 20.55
C GLY A 111 -13.26 -17.08 20.09
N LEU A 112 -12.18 -17.29 19.35
CA LEU A 112 -11.76 -18.63 18.91
C LEU A 112 -11.28 -19.49 20.08
N ASP A 113 -10.65 -18.88 21.09
CA ASP A 113 -10.13 -19.56 22.28
C ASP A 113 -11.14 -19.60 23.45
N CYS A 114 -12.42 -19.29 23.19
CA CYS A 114 -13.44 -19.26 24.23
C CYS A 114 -14.22 -20.57 24.33
N ASP A 115 -14.20 -21.19 25.52
CA ASP A 115 -14.97 -22.40 25.82
C ASP A 115 -16.41 -22.11 26.32
N HIS A 116 -16.89 -20.87 26.27
CA HIS A 116 -18.27 -20.55 26.66
C HIS A 116 -19.24 -20.88 25.51
N ASP A 117 -20.36 -21.54 25.82
CA ASP A 117 -21.44 -21.83 24.87
C ASP A 117 -22.01 -20.54 24.22
N ASP A 118 -21.94 -19.43 24.94
CA ASP A 118 -22.20 -18.09 24.43
C ASP A 118 -21.00 -17.17 24.67
N ILE A 119 -20.29 -16.82 23.59
CA ILE A 119 -19.18 -15.88 23.59
C ILE A 119 -19.57 -14.49 24.09
N ALA A 120 -20.82 -14.07 23.88
CA ALA A 120 -21.33 -12.79 24.37
C ALA A 120 -21.59 -12.81 25.89
N SER A 121 -21.38 -13.94 26.56
CA SER A 121 -21.37 -14.02 28.02
C SER A 121 -19.95 -14.10 28.59
N CYS A 122 -18.91 -14.15 27.73
CA CYS A 122 -17.52 -14.26 28.15
C CYS A 122 -17.02 -12.95 28.78
N PRO A 123 -16.59 -12.95 30.05
CA PRO A 123 -16.10 -11.75 30.72
C PRO A 123 -14.88 -11.13 30.04
N HIS A 124 -14.01 -11.96 29.46
CA HIS A 124 -12.82 -11.50 28.74
C HIS A 124 -13.19 -10.79 27.44
N PHE A 125 -14.19 -11.31 26.72
CA PHE A 125 -14.71 -10.69 25.51
C PHE A 125 -15.39 -9.35 25.81
N HIS A 126 -16.20 -9.27 26.88
CA HIS A 126 -16.79 -8.02 27.34
C HIS A 126 -15.76 -6.96 27.71
N ALA A 127 -14.77 -7.30 28.54
CA ALA A 127 -13.72 -6.36 28.94
C ALA A 127 -12.93 -5.84 27.72
N ALA A 128 -12.66 -6.70 26.74
CA ALA A 128 -11.97 -6.31 25.52
C ALA A 128 -12.82 -5.37 24.63
N ILE A 129 -14.13 -5.58 24.55
CA ILE A 129 -15.07 -4.68 23.86
C ILE A 129 -15.20 -3.34 24.59
N GLU A 130 -15.34 -3.33 25.91
CA GLU A 130 -15.43 -2.11 26.73
C GLU A 130 -14.17 -1.24 26.58
N ALA A 131 -12.98 -1.84 26.64
CA ALA A 131 -11.73 -1.13 26.39
C ALA A 131 -11.70 -0.49 24.99
N ARG A 132 -12.30 -1.13 24.00
CA ARG A 132 -12.40 -0.60 22.62
C ARG A 132 -13.40 0.54 22.51
N ILE A 133 -14.54 0.47 23.19
CA ILE A 133 -15.55 1.54 23.27
C ILE A 133 -14.93 2.78 23.95
N GLY A 134 -14.24 2.59 25.07
CA GLY A 134 -13.53 3.68 25.76
C GLY A 134 -12.48 4.37 24.89
N ALA A 135 -11.78 3.63 24.03
CA ALA A 135 -10.82 4.20 23.09
C ALA A 135 -11.46 4.96 21.89
N LEU A 136 -12.76 4.77 21.63
CA LEU A 136 -13.49 5.44 20.53
C LEU A 136 -14.24 6.70 20.98
N ALA A 137 -14.47 6.86 22.28
CA ALA A 137 -15.22 7.97 22.84
C ALA A 137 -14.28 8.90 23.63
N PRO A 138 -13.65 9.90 23.00
CA PRO A 138 -12.94 10.94 23.73
C PRO A 138 -13.99 11.90 24.30
N TRP A 139 -14.28 11.77 25.58
CA TRP A 139 -14.94 12.81 26.38
C TRP A 139 -13.94 13.24 27.43
#